data_AF-A0A8J7WBS0-F1
#
_entry.id   AF-A0A8J7WBS0-F1
#
_cell.length_a   1.000
_cell.length_b   1.000
_cell.length_c   1.000
_cell.angle_alpha   90.00
_cell.angle_beta   90.00
_cell.angle_gamma   90.00
#
_symmetry.space_group_name_H-M   'P 1'
#
loop_
_entity.id
_entity.type
_entity.pdbx_description
1 polymer ?
#
loop_
_entity_poly.entity_id
_entity_poly.type
_entity_poly.pdbx_seq_one_letter_code
_entity_poly.pdbx_strand_id
1 'polypeptide(L)'
;MPKVRTSFGHMMDWDRTKIENQILQETRLVQTFYGREGAERELAERIALEVENRIKKLGLTFLSGPLIREIMNMTLLEEGLVDYRNVCTRVGTPVFDAHLIDVGRGFESKDNSNLQENAETSHKKKADKISKEQYLLQLPPELADLHLTGEGES
;
A
#
# COMPACT_ATOMS: atom_id res chain seq x y z
N MET A 1 -10.20 -8.54 -21.57
CA MET A 1 -9.60 -7.84 -20.41
C MET A 1 -9.03 -6.51 -20.87
N PRO A 2 -9.12 -5.44 -20.06
CA PRO A 2 -8.47 -4.16 -20.37
C PRO A 2 -6.95 -4.30 -20.44
N LYS A 3 -6.30 -3.45 -21.24
CA LYS A 3 -4.83 -3.35 -21.25
C LYS A 3 -4.35 -2.66 -19.97
N VAL A 4 -3.17 -3.07 -19.51
CA VAL A 4 -2.54 -2.52 -18.29
C VAL A 4 -1.50 -1.48 -18.68
N ARG A 5 -1.66 -0.26 -18.17
CA ARG A 5 -0.69 0.84 -18.29
C ARG A 5 0.35 0.72 -17.18
N THR A 6 1.62 0.60 -17.57
CA THR A 6 2.75 0.59 -16.65
C THR A 6 3.08 2.00 -16.17
N SER A 7 3.82 2.11 -15.07
CA SER A 7 4.32 3.39 -14.55
C SER A 7 5.21 4.15 -15.55
N PHE A 8 5.79 3.44 -16.52
CA PHE A 8 6.61 4.01 -17.61
C PHE A 8 5.77 4.43 -18.84
N GLY A 9 4.44 4.33 -18.77
CA GLY A 9 3.54 4.74 -19.85
C GLY A 9 3.29 3.69 -20.94
N HIS A 10 3.88 2.50 -20.84
CA HIS A 10 3.67 1.42 -21.82
C HIS A 10 2.36 0.68 -21.55
N MET A 11 1.72 0.19 -22.62
CA MET A 11 0.54 -0.66 -22.53
C MET A 11 0.93 -2.12 -22.68
N MET A 12 0.53 -2.95 -21.73
CA MET A 12 0.73 -4.39 -21.71
C MET A 12 -0.61 -5.12 -21.74
N ASP A 13 -0.60 -6.35 -22.22
CA ASP A 13 -1.77 -7.22 -22.08
C ASP A 13 -1.94 -7.68 -20.63
N TRP A 14 -3.19 -7.96 -20.27
CA TRP A 14 -3.54 -8.47 -18.96
C TRP A 14 -2.89 -9.83 -18.70
N ASP A 15 -2.31 -9.98 -17.51
CA ASP A 15 -1.70 -11.22 -17.06
C ASP A 15 -1.99 -11.43 -15.57
N ARG A 16 -2.91 -12.34 -15.28
CA ARG A 16 -3.34 -12.67 -13.91
C ARG A 16 -2.22 -13.28 -13.08
N THR A 17 -1.29 -14.00 -13.70
CA THR A 17 -0.19 -14.68 -12.98
C THR A 17 0.70 -13.69 -12.25
N LYS A 18 0.72 -12.41 -12.67
CA LYS A 18 1.41 -11.34 -11.95
C LYS A 18 0.80 -11.08 -10.57
N ILE A 19 -0.52 -11.17 -10.42
CA ILE A 19 -1.20 -11.01 -9.14
C ILE A 19 -0.92 -12.22 -8.25
N GLU A 20 -1.00 -13.43 -8.82
CA GLU A 20 -0.71 -14.69 -8.13
C GLU A 20 0.71 -14.66 -7.55
N ASN A 21 1.70 -14.33 -8.39
CA ASN A 21 3.11 -14.21 -7.98
C ASN A 21 3.33 -13.10 -6.95
N GLN A 22 2.64 -11.96 -7.11
CA GLN A 22 2.74 -10.86 -6.15
C GLN A 22 2.24 -11.28 -4.77
N ILE A 23 1.08 -11.97 -4.68
CA ILE A 23 0.54 -12.48 -3.42
C ILE A 23 1.52 -13.47 -2.79
N LEU A 24 2.01 -14.46 -3.56
CA LEU A 24 2.97 -15.46 -3.07
C LEU A 24 4.30 -14.87 -2.58
N GLN A 25 4.72 -13.75 -3.16
CA GLN A 25 5.97 -13.09 -2.80
C GLN A 25 5.79 -12.17 -1.58
N GLU A 26 4.83 -11.26 -1.63
CA GLU A 26 4.66 -10.21 -0.61
C GLU A 26 4.11 -10.77 0.70
N THR A 27 3.20 -11.75 0.63
CA THR A 27 2.62 -12.35 1.85
C THR A 27 3.63 -13.10 2.70
N ARG A 28 4.83 -13.42 2.18
CA ARG A 28 5.92 -13.98 3.01
C ARG A 28 6.34 -13.06 4.15
N LEU A 29 6.12 -11.75 4.00
CA LEU A 29 6.43 -10.78 5.06
C LEU A 29 5.57 -10.99 6.32
N VAL A 30 4.43 -11.67 6.24
CA VAL A 30 3.64 -11.99 7.45
C VAL A 30 4.40 -12.91 8.41
N GLN A 31 5.33 -13.72 7.90
CA GLN A 31 6.19 -14.53 8.75
C GLN A 31 7.13 -13.64 9.56
N THR A 32 7.72 -12.64 8.92
CA THR A 32 8.61 -11.68 9.56
C THR A 32 7.88 -10.75 10.52
N PHE A 33 6.71 -10.23 10.14
CA PHE A 33 6.02 -9.21 10.91
C PHE A 33 5.11 -9.80 12.00
N TYR A 34 4.49 -10.95 11.75
CA TYR A 34 3.44 -11.50 12.61
C TYR A 34 3.65 -12.97 13.01
N GLY A 35 4.74 -13.62 12.56
CA GLY A 35 5.01 -15.04 12.86
C GLY A 35 4.03 -16.02 12.21
N ARG A 36 3.32 -15.62 11.15
CA ARG A 36 2.34 -16.45 10.43
C ARG A 36 2.86 -16.93 9.09
N GLU A 37 2.21 -17.92 8.49
CA GLU A 37 2.58 -18.42 7.18
C GLU A 37 2.06 -17.52 6.05
N GLY A 38 2.87 -17.35 5.01
CA GLY A 38 2.49 -16.67 3.78
C GLY A 38 1.43 -17.46 3.01
N ALA A 39 0.81 -16.80 2.02
CA ALA A 39 -0.25 -17.42 1.23
C ALA A 39 0.27 -18.63 0.43
N GLU A 40 -0.54 -19.68 0.38
CA GLU A 40 -0.31 -20.82 -0.51
C GLU A 40 -0.76 -20.53 -1.94
N ARG A 41 -0.30 -21.37 -2.89
CA ARG A 41 -0.62 -21.23 -4.32
C ARG A 41 -2.13 -21.25 -4.60
N GLU A 42 -2.86 -22.18 -4.01
CA GLU A 42 -4.31 -22.31 -4.20
C GLU A 42 -5.03 -21.02 -3.78
N LEU A 43 -4.65 -20.45 -2.64
CA LEU A 43 -5.20 -19.19 -2.16
C LEU A 43 -4.87 -18.03 -3.11
N ALA A 44 -3.61 -17.93 -3.55
CA ALA A 44 -3.18 -16.87 -4.45
C ALA A 44 -3.92 -16.92 -5.80
N GLU A 45 -4.10 -18.11 -6.38
CA GLU A 45 -4.86 -18.33 -7.61
C GLU A 45 -6.33 -17.93 -7.46
N ARG A 46 -6.95 -18.33 -6.35
CA ARG A 46 -8.35 -17.99 -6.02
C ARG A 46 -8.56 -16.48 -5.90
N ILE A 47 -7.70 -15.78 -5.16
CA ILE A 47 -7.79 -14.32 -4.99
C ILE A 47 -7.53 -13.62 -6.34
N ALA A 48 -6.54 -14.06 -7.11
CA ALA A 48 -6.25 -13.46 -8.41
C ALA A 48 -7.41 -13.62 -9.40
N LEU A 49 -8.11 -14.76 -9.38
CA LEU A 49 -9.30 -14.99 -10.18
C LEU A 49 -10.45 -14.05 -9.78
N GLU A 50 -10.66 -13.84 -8.48
CA GLU A 50 -11.69 -12.92 -7.99
C GLU A 50 -11.39 -11.46 -8.37
N VAL A 51 -10.13 -11.03 -8.25
CA VAL A 51 -9.68 -9.71 -8.72
C VAL A 51 -9.94 -9.54 -10.21
N GLU A 52 -9.61 -10.56 -11.02
CA GLU A 52 -9.88 -10.55 -12.46
C GLU A 52 -11.39 -10.41 -12.75
N ASN A 53 -12.24 -11.15 -12.03
CA ASN A 53 -13.69 -11.09 -12.19
C ASN A 53 -14.26 -9.70 -11.83
N ARG A 54 -13.73 -9.06 -10.79
CA ARG A 54 -14.11 -7.69 -10.41
C ARG A 54 -13.73 -6.69 -11.50
N ILE A 55 -12.51 -6.79 -12.00
CA ILE A 55 -12.03 -5.95 -13.10
C ILE A 55 -12.92 -6.07 -14.33
N LYS A 56 -13.33 -7.29 -14.71
CA LYS A 56 -14.24 -7.51 -15.84
C LYS A 56 -15.55 -6.74 -15.66
N LYS A 57 -16.09 -6.70 -14.42
CA LYS A 57 -17.35 -6.01 -14.09
C LYS A 57 -17.24 -4.48 -14.16
N LEU A 58 -16.05 -3.91 -13.98
CA LEU A 58 -15.84 -2.46 -14.01
C LEU A 58 -15.92 -1.85 -15.43
N GLY A 59 -15.85 -2.66 -16.49
CA GLY A 59 -16.00 -2.17 -17.87
C GLY A 59 -14.93 -1.16 -18.32
N LEU A 60 -13.73 -1.20 -17.73
CA LEU A 60 -12.67 -0.24 -17.98
C LEU A 60 -12.01 -0.47 -19.35
N THR A 61 -11.54 0.60 -19.98
CA THR A 61 -10.78 0.54 -21.24
C THR A 61 -9.29 0.29 -21.03
N PHE A 62 -8.74 0.76 -19.92
CA PHE A 62 -7.39 0.47 -19.46
C PHE A 62 -7.35 0.39 -17.93
N LEU A 63 -6.33 -0.27 -17.42
CA LEU A 63 -6.04 -0.39 -15.99
C LEU A 63 -4.67 0.18 -15.66
N SER A 64 -4.50 0.71 -14.46
CA SER A 64 -3.19 1.04 -13.91
C SER A 64 -2.77 -0.02 -12.89
N GLY A 65 -1.46 -0.21 -12.71
CA GLY A 65 -0.93 -1.06 -11.64
C GLY A 65 -1.46 -0.70 -10.24
N PRO A 66 -1.52 0.59 -9.86
CA PRO A 66 -2.13 1.00 -8.58
C PRO A 66 -3.58 0.56 -8.41
N LEU A 67 -4.43 0.71 -9.44
CA LEU A 67 -5.83 0.30 -9.35
C LEU A 67 -5.98 -1.22 -9.22
N ILE A 68 -5.14 -2.01 -9.90
CA ILE A 68 -5.11 -3.47 -9.73
C ILE A 68 -4.80 -3.83 -8.27
N ARG A 69 -3.82 -3.15 -7.66
CA ARG A 69 -3.46 -3.37 -6.25
C ARG A 69 -4.57 -2.95 -5.29
N GLU A 70 -5.28 -1.85 -5.57
CA GLU A 70 -6.43 -1.43 -4.76
C GLU A 70 -7.55 -2.49 -4.77
N ILE A 71 -7.90 -3.03 -5.95
CA ILE A 71 -8.91 -4.08 -6.08
C ILE A 71 -8.44 -5.37 -5.38
N MET A 72 -7.16 -5.73 -5.50
CA MET A 72 -6.57 -6.88 -4.80
C MET A 72 -6.63 -6.71 -3.28
N ASN A 73 -6.23 -5.56 -2.75
CA ASN A 73 -6.25 -5.29 -1.31
C ASN A 73 -7.67 -5.28 -0.75
N MET A 74 -8.63 -4.77 -1.52
CA MET A 74 -10.05 -4.82 -1.16
C MET A 74 -10.57 -6.27 -1.15
N THR A 75 -10.17 -7.10 -2.13
CA THR A 75 -10.53 -8.53 -2.18
C THR A 75 -9.97 -9.29 -0.98
N LEU A 76 -8.70 -9.06 -0.61
CA LEU A 76 -8.08 -9.66 0.58
C LEU A 76 -8.82 -9.25 1.86
N LEU A 77 -9.22 -7.98 1.97
CA LEU A 77 -9.93 -7.47 3.14
C LEU A 77 -11.32 -8.10 3.30
N GLU A 78 -12.08 -8.24 2.21
CA GLU A 78 -13.41 -8.85 2.24
C GLU A 78 -13.37 -10.35 2.61
N GLU A 79 -12.27 -11.03 2.30
CA GLU A 79 -11.99 -12.42 2.70
C GLU A 79 -11.47 -12.53 4.14
N GLY A 80 -11.33 -11.42 4.88
CA GLY A 80 -10.82 -11.40 6.24
C GLY A 80 -9.30 -11.59 6.35
N LEU A 81 -8.56 -11.55 5.23
CA LEU A 81 -7.11 -11.73 5.16
C LEU A 81 -6.36 -10.41 5.44
N VAL A 82 -6.60 -9.86 6.63
CA VAL A 82 -6.12 -8.51 7.03
C VAL A 82 -4.60 -8.43 7.07
N ASP A 83 -3.93 -9.48 7.56
CA ASP A 83 -2.47 -9.60 7.60
C ASP A 83 -1.85 -9.59 6.19
N TYR A 84 -2.43 -10.34 5.24
CA TYR A 84 -2.01 -10.32 3.84
C TYR A 84 -2.27 -8.96 3.19
N ARG A 85 -3.43 -8.37 3.43
CA ARG A 85 -3.75 -7.01 2.96
C ARG A 85 -2.73 -5.99 3.47
N ASN A 86 -2.27 -6.11 4.72
CA ASN A 86 -1.31 -5.16 5.31
C ASN A 86 0.04 -5.22 4.60
N VAL A 87 0.59 -6.42 4.39
CA VAL A 87 1.89 -6.57 3.71
C VAL A 87 1.83 -6.33 2.21
N CYS A 88 0.65 -6.48 1.60
CA CYS A 88 0.39 -6.11 0.20
C CYS A 88 -0.02 -4.65 -0.01
N THR A 89 -0.17 -3.86 1.07
CA THR A 89 -0.52 -2.45 0.96
C THR A 89 0.68 -1.62 0.53
N ARG A 90 0.44 -0.66 -0.37
CA ARG A 90 1.44 0.35 -0.72
C ARG A 90 1.46 1.42 0.37
N VAL A 91 2.65 1.75 0.85
CA VAL A 91 2.87 2.87 1.76
C VAL A 91 3.11 4.16 0.96
N GLY A 92 2.52 5.27 1.41
CA GLY A 92 2.54 6.51 0.65
C GLY A 92 1.54 7.51 1.19
N THR A 93 1.82 8.79 0.94
CA THR A 93 0.91 9.86 1.36
C THR A 93 -0.14 10.15 0.27
N PRO A 94 -1.39 10.51 0.64
CA PRO A 94 -2.35 11.08 -0.29
C PRO A 94 -1.77 12.28 -1.04
N VAL A 95 -2.18 12.49 -2.28
CA VAL A 95 -1.68 13.59 -3.14
C VAL A 95 -1.95 14.96 -2.50
N PHE A 96 -3.09 15.13 -1.86
CA PHE A 96 -3.44 16.35 -1.14
C PHE A 96 -2.44 16.65 -0.01
N ASP A 97 -2.17 15.67 0.85
CA ASP A 97 -1.19 15.79 1.93
C ASP A 97 0.22 16.01 1.40
N ALA A 98 0.60 15.31 0.31
CA ALA A 98 1.89 15.50 -0.34
C ALA A 98 2.08 16.96 -0.79
N HIS A 99 1.02 17.53 -1.37
CA HIS A 99 1.01 18.93 -1.78
C HIS A 99 1.09 19.87 -0.58
N LEU A 100 0.36 19.60 0.51
CA LEU A 100 0.47 20.38 1.75
C LEU A 100 1.89 20.37 2.32
N ILE A 101 2.60 19.23 2.24
CA ILE A 101 4.01 19.15 2.64
C ILE A 101 4.88 20.02 1.71
N ASP A 102 4.64 19.99 0.39
CA ASP A 102 5.39 20.81 -0.58
C ASP A 102 5.25 22.32 -0.34
N VAL A 103 4.08 22.77 0.12
CA VAL A 103 3.80 24.19 0.39
C VAL A 103 3.94 24.59 1.87
N GLY A 104 4.63 23.77 2.67
CA GLY A 104 4.97 24.07 4.06
C GLY A 104 3.82 23.97 5.08
N ARG A 105 2.63 23.52 4.66
CA ARG A 105 1.40 23.44 5.49
C ARG A 105 1.08 22.04 6.00
N GLY A 106 1.90 21.06 5.65
CA GLY A 106 1.65 19.64 5.91
C GLY A 106 2.28 19.11 7.20
N PHE A 107 2.65 17.83 7.15
CA PHE A 107 3.31 17.10 8.23
C PHE A 107 4.49 17.86 8.85
N GLU A 108 4.56 17.89 10.19
CA GLU A 108 5.60 18.59 10.97
C GLU A 108 5.79 20.06 10.56
N SER A 109 4.73 20.73 10.09
CA SER A 109 4.75 22.18 9.75
C SER A 109 4.94 23.09 10.97
N LYS A 110 4.60 22.61 12.18
CA LYS A 110 4.69 23.36 13.43
C LYS A 110 5.98 23.12 14.21
N ASP A 111 6.71 22.05 13.92
CA ASP A 111 7.89 21.66 14.70
C ASP A 111 9.17 22.39 14.30
N ASN A 112 9.16 23.15 13.19
CA ASN A 112 10.35 23.84 12.70
C ASN A 112 10.04 25.17 12.02
N SER A 113 9.86 26.22 12.82
CA SER A 113 9.73 27.61 12.36
C SER A 113 11.03 28.20 11.74
N ASN A 114 12.14 27.45 11.76
CA ASN A 114 13.46 27.88 11.28
C ASN A 114 13.92 27.20 9.98
N LEU A 115 13.23 26.16 9.50
CA LEU A 115 13.57 25.50 8.23
C LEU A 115 12.99 26.31 7.07
N GLN A 116 13.85 26.83 6.19
CA GLN A 116 13.38 27.39 4.93
C GLN A 116 12.59 26.33 4.17
N GLU A 117 11.38 26.68 3.76
CA GLU A 117 10.56 25.87 2.86
C GLU A 117 11.32 25.66 1.54
N ASN A 118 12.03 24.53 1.45
CA ASN A 118 12.80 24.15 0.28
C ASN A 118 12.50 22.68 -0.08
N ALA A 119 12.85 22.31 -1.31
CA ALA A 119 12.57 20.99 -1.85
C ALA A 119 13.16 19.86 -0.97
N GLU A 120 14.33 20.07 -0.40
CA GLU A 120 15.02 19.10 0.46
C GLU A 120 14.22 18.79 1.74
N THR A 121 13.66 19.82 2.37
CA THR A 121 12.84 19.68 3.58
C THR A 121 11.52 18.96 3.26
N SER A 122 10.88 19.26 2.13
CA SER A 122 9.67 18.53 1.69
C SER A 122 9.97 17.05 1.41
N HIS A 123 11.07 16.76 0.72
CA HIS A 123 11.49 15.39 0.43
C HIS A 123 11.71 14.59 1.72
N LYS A 124 12.42 15.17 2.70
CA LYS A 124 12.64 14.53 4.00
C LYS A 124 11.31 14.25 4.72
N LYS A 125 10.42 15.24 4.82
CA LYS A 125 9.10 15.08 5.47
C LYS A 125 8.24 13.99 4.83
N LYS A 126 8.25 13.88 3.50
CA LYS A 126 7.55 12.79 2.79
C LYS A 126 8.17 11.44 3.11
N ALA A 127 9.50 11.34 3.17
CA ALA A 127 10.20 10.11 3.51
C ALA A 127 9.94 9.67 4.97
N ASP A 128 9.93 10.62 5.90
CA ASP A 128 9.66 10.36 7.33
C ASP A 128 8.22 9.87 7.52
N LYS A 129 7.23 10.50 6.87
CA LYS A 129 5.84 10.04 6.89
C LYS A 129 5.69 8.62 6.34
N ILE A 130 6.31 8.33 5.19
CA ILE A 130 6.29 6.99 4.58
C ILE A 130 6.93 5.96 5.52
N SER A 131 8.06 6.30 6.14
CA SER A 131 8.75 5.39 7.08
C SER A 131 7.88 5.08 8.30
N LYS A 132 7.21 6.11 8.86
CA LYS A 132 6.26 5.95 9.98
C LYS A 132 5.08 5.04 9.60
N GLU A 133 4.45 5.27 8.45
CA GLU A 133 3.35 4.42 7.96
C GLU A 133 3.78 2.96 7.73
N GLN A 134 4.97 2.73 7.17
CA GLN A 134 5.51 1.38 6.97
C GLN A 134 5.77 0.67 8.30
N TYR A 135 6.31 1.39 9.30
CA TYR A 135 6.58 0.82 10.61
C TYR A 135 5.31 0.32 11.29
N LEU A 136 4.23 1.10 11.23
CA LEU A 136 2.94 0.71 11.79
C LEU A 136 2.40 -0.59 11.18
N LEU A 137 2.58 -0.80 9.88
CA LEU A 137 2.18 -2.06 9.23
C LEU A 137 3.03 -3.26 9.66
N GLN A 138 4.23 -3.06 10.20
CA GLN A 138 5.07 -4.16 10.70
C GLN A 138 4.66 -4.61 12.11
N LEU A 139 3.92 -3.77 12.84
CA LEU A 139 3.49 -4.09 14.19
C LEU A 139 2.23 -4.97 14.18
N PRO A 140 2.07 -5.88 15.15
CA PRO A 140 0.78 -6.46 15.48
C PRO A 140 -0.28 -5.35 15.66
N PRO A 141 -1.54 -5.55 15.22
CA PRO A 141 -2.57 -4.50 15.25
C PRO A 141 -2.71 -3.81 16.62
N GLU A 142 -2.69 -4.59 17.70
CA GLU A 142 -2.78 -4.09 19.08
C GLU A 142 -1.65 -3.11 19.46
N LEU A 143 -0.43 -3.35 18.95
CA LEU A 143 0.73 -2.48 19.19
C LEU A 143 0.75 -1.26 18.28
N ALA A 144 0.22 -1.38 17.07
CA ALA A 144 0.04 -0.26 16.15
C ALA A 144 -0.98 0.74 16.70
N ASP A 145 -2.08 0.25 17.28
CA ASP A 145 -3.12 1.10 17.88
C ASP A 145 -2.57 1.89 19.08
N LEU A 146 -1.76 1.28 19.95
CA LEU A 146 -1.09 1.96 21.07
C LEU A 146 -0.13 3.07 20.61
N HIS A 147 0.56 2.88 19.48
CA HIS A 147 1.38 3.93 18.88
C HIS A 147 0.54 5.08 18.32
N LEU A 148 -0.62 4.77 17.73
CA LEU A 148 -1.53 5.77 17.15
C LEU A 148 -2.27 6.58 18.23
N THR A 149 -2.52 6.00 19.40
CA THR A 149 -3.17 6.69 20.54
C THR A 149 -2.20 7.48 21.42
N GLY A 150 -0.88 7.34 21.23
CA GLY A 150 0.14 8.08 21.96
C GLY A 150 0.46 7.53 23.36
N GLU A 151 0.03 6.31 23.70
CA GLU A 151 0.33 5.68 25.00
C GLU A 151 1.67 4.91 25.05
N GLY A 152 2.48 5.00 23.98
CA GLY A 152 3.81 4.37 23.90
C GLY A 152 5.00 5.31 24.03
N GLU A 153 4.79 6.63 24.13
CA GLU A 153 5.85 7.61 24.40
C GLU A 153 5.77 8.06 25.87
N SER A 154 6.32 7.25 26.77
CA SER A 154 6.62 7.62 28.16
C SER A 154 8.00 7.14 28.55
#